data_AF-A0A9D6MUJ0-F1
#
_entry.id   AF-A0A9D6MUJ0-F1
#
_cell.length_a   1.000
_cell.length_b   1.000
_cell.length_c   1.000
_cell.angle_alpha   90.00
_cell.angle_beta   90.00
_cell.angle_gamma   90.00
#
_symmetry.space_group_name_H-M   'P 1'
#
loop_
_entity.id
_entity.type
_entity.pdbx_description
1 polymer ?
#
loop_
_entity_poly.entity_id
_entity_poly.type
_entity_poly.pdbx_seq_one_letter_code
_entity_poly.pdbx_strand_id
1 'polypeptide(L)'
;MEIQVREQIEALQHMTVGQLREKYREVFGEESRSYHKQFLFRRIAWRLQANAEGGLSERARQRALEIANDADLRVTAPKGFDLGATPGRTVTGKLAAVDPRLPPPGQEVRRKWRGQSVVVKVRINGFE
;
A
#
# COMPACT_ATOMS: atom_id res chain seq x y z
N MET A 1 14.38 -2.10 30.12
CA MET A 1 13.35 -2.99 29.52
C MET A 1 13.27 -2.83 28.00
N GLU A 2 13.22 -1.61 27.45
CA GLU A 2 13.14 -1.38 25.99
C GLU A 2 14.28 -2.01 25.15
N ILE A 3 15.51 -2.00 25.66
CA ILE A 3 16.69 -2.58 24.98
C ILE A 3 16.49 -4.10 24.76
N GLN A 4 15.91 -4.79 25.73
CA GLN A 4 15.65 -6.23 25.65
C GLN A 4 14.59 -6.57 24.60
N VAL A 5 13.60 -5.70 24.40
CA VAL A 5 12.56 -5.90 23.38
C VAL A 5 13.14 -5.73 21.97
N ARG A 6 14.04 -4.75 21.79
CA ARG A 6 14.72 -4.54 20.50
C ARG A 6 15.59 -5.73 20.11
N GLU A 7 16.39 -6.25 21.04
CA GLU A 7 17.21 -7.45 20.83
C GLU A 7 16.36 -8.67 20.46
N GLN A 8 15.21 -8.86 21.13
CA GLN A 8 14.28 -9.93 20.79
C GLN A 8 13.69 -9.76 19.38
N ILE A 9 13.36 -8.54 18.96
CA ILE A 9 12.84 -8.28 17.62
C ILE A 9 13.91 -8.51 16.56
N GLU A 10 15.16 -8.13 16.81
CA GLU A 10 16.28 -8.43 15.90
C GLU A 10 16.47 -9.93 15.74
N ALA A 11 16.42 -10.69 16.84
CA ALA A 11 16.49 -12.15 16.78
C ALA A 11 15.39 -12.78 15.91
N LEU A 12 14.17 -12.23 15.92
CA LEU A 12 13.06 -12.71 15.07
C LEU A 12 13.35 -12.57 13.57
N GLN A 13 14.15 -11.59 13.13
CA GLN A 13 14.47 -11.41 11.71
C GLN A 13 15.27 -12.59 11.14
N HIS A 14 16.15 -13.15 11.98
CA HIS A 14 17.04 -14.25 11.61
C HIS A 14 16.38 -15.62 11.74
N MET A 15 15.21 -15.72 12.37
CA MET A 15 14.47 -16.97 12.50
C MET A 15 13.87 -17.46 11.17
N THR A 16 13.75 -18.78 11.06
CA THR A 16 13.02 -19.45 9.98
C THR A 16 11.50 -19.35 10.20
N VAL A 17 10.72 -19.63 9.16
CA VAL A 17 9.25 -19.63 9.27
C VAL A 17 8.76 -20.63 10.32
N GLY A 18 9.37 -21.82 10.42
CA GLY A 18 9.02 -22.82 11.43
C GLY A 18 9.20 -22.30 12.86
N GLN A 19 10.37 -21.72 13.13
CA GLN A 19 10.69 -21.09 14.43
C GLN A 19 9.74 -19.92 14.74
N LEU A 20 9.40 -19.10 13.74
CA LEU A 20 8.43 -18.02 13.94
C LEU A 20 7.03 -18.54 14.28
N ARG A 21 6.61 -19.70 13.77
CA ARG A 21 5.31 -20.31 14.12
C ARG A 21 5.30 -20.87 15.54
N GLU A 22 6.42 -21.45 15.98
CA GLU A 22 6.60 -21.88 17.36
C GLU A 22 6.56 -20.67 18.31
N LYS A 23 7.31 -19.61 17.98
CA LYS A 23 7.26 -18.35 18.74
C LYS A 23 5.87 -17.71 18.72
N TYR A 24 5.16 -17.76 17.60
CA TYR A 24 3.77 -17.30 17.52
C TYR A 24 2.88 -18.04 18.52
N ARG A 25 3.01 -19.37 18.60
CA ARG A 25 2.28 -20.20 19.57
C ARG A 25 2.63 -19.84 21.02
N GLU A 26 3.90 -19.58 21.32
CA GLU A 26 4.32 -19.17 22.67
C GLU A 26 3.69 -17.83 23.08
N VAL A 27 3.69 -16.83 22.19
CA VAL A 27 3.26 -15.47 22.54
C VAL A 27 1.73 -15.29 22.44
N PHE A 28 1.06 -16.03 21.55
CA PHE A 28 -0.39 -15.93 21.33
C PHE A 28 -1.20 -17.10 21.89
N GLY A 29 -0.58 -18.24 22.21
CA GLY A 29 -1.27 -19.45 22.69
C GLY A 29 -2.02 -20.24 21.60
N GLU A 30 -1.94 -19.80 20.34
CA GLU A 30 -2.66 -20.40 19.20
C GLU A 30 -1.70 -20.71 18.05
N GLU A 31 -2.05 -21.67 17.19
CA GLU A 31 -1.26 -21.94 15.99
C GLU A 31 -1.57 -20.94 14.87
N SER A 32 -0.51 -20.44 14.21
CA SER A 32 -0.70 -19.61 13.03
C SER A 32 -1.18 -20.46 11.84
N ARG A 33 -2.22 -19.96 11.15
CA ARG A 33 -2.69 -20.51 9.87
C ARG A 33 -1.83 -20.05 8.68
N SER A 34 -1.06 -18.98 8.85
CA SER A 34 -0.20 -18.39 7.82
C SER A 34 1.26 -18.83 7.97
N TYR A 35 1.91 -19.07 6.83
CA TYR A 35 3.34 -19.35 6.69
C TYR A 35 4.14 -18.15 6.17
N HIS A 36 3.52 -16.98 6.04
CA HIS A 36 4.17 -15.81 5.50
C HIS A 36 5.12 -15.17 6.53
N LYS A 37 6.44 -15.25 6.29
CA LYS A 37 7.50 -14.81 7.23
C LYS A 37 7.28 -13.39 7.75
N GLN A 38 7.07 -12.43 6.86
CA GLN A 38 6.88 -11.02 7.21
C GLN A 38 5.58 -10.75 7.98
N PHE A 39 4.57 -11.62 7.83
CA PHE A 39 3.34 -11.52 8.60
C PHE A 39 3.60 -11.97 10.05
N LEU A 40 4.22 -13.14 10.23
CA LEU A 40 4.55 -13.69 11.54
C LEU A 40 5.50 -12.74 12.30
N PHE A 41 6.56 -12.27 11.64
CA PHE A 41 7.50 -11.33 12.21
C PHE A 41 6.81 -10.08 12.78
N ARG A 42 6.04 -9.36 11.95
CA ARG A 42 5.36 -8.12 12.39
C ARG A 42 4.37 -8.38 13.53
N ARG A 43 3.66 -9.51 13.48
CA ARG A 43 2.64 -9.84 14.48
C ARG A 43 3.26 -10.20 15.83
N ILE A 44 4.36 -10.97 15.83
CA ILE A 44 5.09 -11.34 17.04
C ILE A 44 5.83 -10.13 17.62
N ALA A 45 6.50 -9.34 16.78
CA ALA A 45 7.21 -8.13 17.21
C ALA A 45 6.26 -7.14 17.91
N TRP A 46 5.10 -6.88 17.30
CA TRP A 46 4.07 -6.03 17.91
C TRP A 46 3.60 -6.56 19.27
N ARG A 47 3.42 -7.88 19.39
CA ARG A 47 2.95 -8.48 20.63
C ARG A 47 4.01 -8.43 21.74
N LEU A 48 5.28 -8.61 21.40
CA LEU A 48 6.39 -8.44 22.35
C LEU A 48 6.48 -6.99 22.85
N GLN A 49 6.32 -6.00 21.96
CA GLN A 49 6.26 -4.59 22.33
C GLN A 49 5.07 -4.31 23.26
N ALA A 50 3.87 -4.76 22.87
CA ALA A 50 2.66 -4.56 23.67
C ALA A 50 2.75 -5.19 25.06
N ASN A 51 3.39 -6.36 25.18
CA ASN A 51 3.60 -7.03 26.47
C ASN A 51 4.58 -6.25 27.37
N ALA A 52 5.62 -5.66 26.78
CA ALA A 52 6.63 -4.90 27.52
C ALA A 52 6.16 -3.48 27.93
N GLU A 53 5.38 -2.83 27.06
CA GLU A 53 4.87 -1.47 27.28
C GLU A 53 3.57 -1.45 28.10
N GLY A 54 3.04 -2.63 28.47
CA GLY A 54 1.86 -2.73 29.32
C GLY A 54 0.54 -2.43 28.61
N GLY A 55 0.40 -2.85 27.35
CA GLY A 55 -0.86 -2.82 26.59
C GLY A 55 -1.63 -1.49 26.61
N LEU A 56 -2.93 -1.57 26.33
CA LEU A 56 -3.84 -0.43 26.49
C LEU A 56 -4.17 -0.27 27.99
N SER A 57 -4.02 0.93 28.53
CA SER A 57 -4.50 1.27 29.87
C SER A 57 -5.99 0.97 30.00
N GLU A 58 -6.48 0.76 31.22
CA GLU A 58 -7.89 0.42 31.47
C GLU A 58 -8.83 1.48 30.87
N ARG A 59 -8.46 2.77 30.97
CA ARG A 59 -9.14 3.88 30.29
C ARG A 59 -9.15 3.73 28.77
N ALA A 60 -8.04 3.32 28.16
CA ALA A 60 -7.93 3.13 26.72
C ALA A 60 -8.72 1.90 26.25
N ARG A 61 -8.80 0.84 27.06
CA ARG A 61 -9.68 -0.31 26.81
C ARG A 61 -11.16 0.08 26.91
N GLN A 62 -11.54 0.85 27.92
CA GLN A 62 -12.91 1.35 28.10
C GLN A 62 -13.34 2.18 26.90
N ARG A 63 -12.50 3.15 26.49
CA ARG A 63 -12.71 3.96 25.28
C ARG A 63 -12.77 3.11 24.01
N ALA A 64 -11.91 2.11 23.86
CA ALA A 64 -11.93 1.21 22.71
C ALA A 64 -13.19 0.34 22.67
N LEU A 65 -13.69 -0.12 23.82
CA LEU A 65 -14.97 -0.83 23.95
C LEU A 65 -16.15 0.08 23.63
N GLU A 66 -16.14 1.33 24.09
CA GLU A 66 -17.16 2.33 23.76
C GLU A 66 -17.21 2.62 22.25
N ILE A 67 -16.04 2.73 21.60
CA ILE A 67 -15.93 2.92 20.14
C ILE A 67 -16.31 1.64 19.38
N ALA A 68 -15.92 0.47 19.88
CA ALA A 68 -16.29 -0.82 19.27
C ALA A 68 -17.79 -1.12 19.39
N ASN A 69 -18.49 -0.46 20.32
CA ASN A 69 -19.94 -0.50 20.47
C ASN A 69 -20.68 0.40 19.46
N ASP A 70 -20.02 0.76 18.35
CA ASP A 70 -20.69 1.19 17.12
C ASP A 70 -21.42 -0.01 16.51
N ALA A 71 -22.60 -0.28 17.06
CA ALA A 71 -23.54 -1.30 16.61
C ALA A 71 -24.01 -1.13 15.14
N ASP A 72 -23.48 -0.16 14.39
CA ASP A 72 -23.74 0.05 12.96
C ASP A 72 -22.47 0.34 12.13
N LEU A 73 -21.27 -0.04 12.60
CA LEU A 73 -20.08 -0.03 11.73
C LEU A 73 -20.17 -1.18 10.71
N ARG A 74 -20.65 -0.84 9.51
CA ARG A 74 -20.74 -1.75 8.38
C ARG A 74 -19.33 -2.19 7.94
N VAL A 75 -18.97 -3.45 8.24
CA VAL A 75 -17.67 -4.07 7.93
C VAL A 75 -17.37 -4.11 6.41
N THR A 76 -18.41 -3.98 5.58
CA THR A 76 -18.30 -4.02 4.12
C THR A 76 -18.84 -2.71 3.54
N ALA A 77 -18.09 -2.07 2.65
CA ALA A 77 -18.59 -0.90 1.92
C ALA A 77 -19.98 -1.19 1.28
N PRO A 78 -20.89 -0.20 1.26
CA PRO A 78 -22.16 -0.32 0.53
C PRO A 78 -21.96 -0.83 -0.90
N LYS A 79 -22.88 -1.68 -1.40
CA LYS A 79 -22.89 -2.01 -2.83
C LYS A 79 -23.16 -0.70 -3.58
N GLY A 80 -22.19 -0.24 -4.38
CA GLY A 80 -22.23 1.07 -5.03
C GLY A 80 -21.50 2.19 -4.28
N PHE A 81 -20.68 1.88 -3.28
CA PHE A 81 -19.79 2.86 -2.65
C PHE A 81 -18.62 3.20 -3.60
N ASP A 82 -18.86 4.18 -4.46
CA ASP A 82 -17.81 4.80 -5.26
C ASP A 82 -17.04 5.78 -4.37
N LEU A 83 -15.75 5.51 -4.14
CA LEU A 83 -14.82 6.35 -3.37
C LEU A 83 -14.53 7.72 -4.01
N GLY A 84 -15.39 8.22 -4.90
CA GLY A 84 -15.10 9.40 -5.71
C GLY A 84 -13.86 9.22 -6.59
N ALA A 85 -13.41 7.98 -6.80
CA ALA A 85 -12.51 7.67 -7.90
C ALA A 85 -13.32 7.86 -9.17
N THR A 86 -13.26 9.07 -9.73
CA THR A 86 -13.66 9.30 -11.11
C THR A 86 -13.06 8.14 -11.91
N PRO A 87 -13.83 7.42 -12.73
CA PRO A 87 -13.26 6.37 -13.56
C PRO A 87 -12.39 7.04 -14.62
N GLY A 88 -11.18 7.45 -14.21
CA GLY A 88 -10.05 7.59 -15.07
C GLY A 88 -9.77 6.19 -15.58
N ARG A 89 -10.46 5.88 -16.68
CA ARG A 89 -10.30 4.69 -17.51
C ARG A 89 -8.80 4.45 -17.62
N THR A 90 -8.25 3.56 -16.80
CA THR A 90 -6.83 3.21 -16.91
C THR A 90 -6.74 2.29 -18.10
N VAL A 91 -6.67 2.90 -19.29
CA VAL A 91 -6.45 2.19 -20.54
C VAL A 91 -4.97 1.91 -20.63
N THR A 92 -4.59 0.68 -20.31
CA THR A 92 -3.24 0.20 -20.63
C THR A 92 -3.23 -0.18 -22.11
N GLY A 93 -2.86 0.78 -22.96
CA GLY A 93 -2.63 0.57 -24.38
C GLY A 93 -1.14 0.56 -24.68
N LYS A 94 -0.68 -0.33 -25.56
CA LYS A 94 0.62 -0.14 -26.20
C LYS A 94 0.51 1.14 -27.03
N LEU A 95 1.20 2.20 -26.62
CA LEU A 95 1.44 3.32 -27.53
C LEU A 95 2.15 2.71 -28.76
N ALA A 96 1.59 2.93 -29.95
CA ALA A 96 2.35 2.72 -31.17
C ALA A 96 3.71 3.41 -31.00
N ALA A 97 4.77 2.90 -31.62
CA ALA A 97 6.09 3.51 -31.54
C ALA A 97 6.05 4.92 -32.16
N VAL A 98 5.62 5.91 -31.37
CA VAL A 98 5.66 7.32 -31.71
C VAL A 98 7.13 7.71 -31.54
N ASP A 99 7.69 8.37 -32.56
CA ASP A 99 9.03 8.92 -32.49
C ASP A 99 9.15 9.75 -31.18
N PRO A 100 10.07 9.40 -30.26
CA PRO A 100 10.23 10.09 -28.97
C PRO A 100 10.50 11.59 -29.10
N ARG A 101 10.87 12.06 -30.29
CA ARG A 101 11.14 13.46 -30.59
C ARG A 101 9.88 14.28 -30.85
N LEU A 102 8.73 13.64 -31.04
CA LEU A 102 7.47 14.32 -31.31
C LEU A 102 6.67 14.54 -30.01
N PRO A 103 6.08 15.73 -29.82
CA PRO A 103 5.16 15.94 -28.71
C PRO A 103 3.89 15.09 -28.90
N PRO A 104 3.12 14.86 -27.83
CA PRO A 104 1.89 14.06 -27.90
C PRO A 104 0.93 14.56 -29.00
N PRO A 105 0.16 13.65 -29.63
CA PRO A 105 -0.86 14.01 -30.61
C PRO A 105 -1.80 15.10 -30.05
N GLY A 106 -1.99 16.17 -30.82
CA GLY A 106 -2.73 17.36 -30.42
C GLY A 106 -1.86 18.58 -30.15
N GLN A 107 -0.54 18.40 -29.96
CA GLN A 107 0.40 19.52 -29.83
C GLN A 107 0.88 20.06 -31.19
N GLU A 108 1.31 21.32 -31.18
CA GLU A 108 1.83 22.04 -32.36
C GLU A 108 3.36 22.09 -32.34
N VAL A 109 3.99 21.79 -33.47
CA VAL A 109 5.42 22.00 -33.70
C VAL A 109 5.60 23.22 -34.58
N ARG A 110 6.43 24.17 -34.14
CA ARG A 110 6.71 25.41 -34.87
C ARG A 110 8.13 25.37 -35.41
N ARG A 111 8.29 25.57 -36.73
CA ARG A 111 9.60 25.65 -37.38
C ARG A 111 9.66 26.84 -38.33
N LYS A 112 10.78 27.58 -38.29
CA LYS A 112 11.09 28.59 -39.30
C LYS A 112 11.68 27.92 -40.54
N TRP A 113 11.04 28.11 -41.69
CA TRP A 113 11.45 27.60 -42.99
C TRP A 113 11.42 28.73 -44.02
N ARG A 114 12.55 28.99 -44.68
CA ARG A 114 12.70 30.05 -45.70
C ARG A 114 12.12 31.42 -45.28
N GLY A 115 12.31 31.80 -44.02
CA GLY A 115 11.81 33.07 -43.48
C GLY A 115 10.34 33.08 -43.05
N GLN A 116 9.59 32.01 -43.32
CA GLN A 116 8.20 31.83 -42.88
C GLN A 116 8.12 30.87 -41.69
N SER A 117 7.28 31.18 -40.71
CA SER A 117 7.03 30.28 -39.58
C SER A 117 5.92 29.31 -39.96
N VAL A 118 6.25 28.02 -40.03
CA VAL A 118 5.28 26.95 -40.31
C VAL A 118 4.90 26.29 -38.97
N VAL A 119 3.60 26.17 -38.73
CA VAL A 119 3.03 25.52 -37.55
C VAL A 119 2.33 24.25 -38.03
N VAL A 120 2.70 23.11 -37.45
CA VAL A 120 2.17 21.80 -37.83
C VAL A 120 1.64 21.09 -36.58
N LYS A 121 0.43 20.56 -36.66
CA LYS A 121 -0.23 19.83 -35.58
C LYS A 121 0.07 18.34 -35.69
N VAL A 122 0.56 17.76 -34.59
CA VAL A 122 0.83 16.32 -34.51
C VAL A 122 -0.47 15.55 -34.36
N ARG A 123 -0.72 14.56 -35.21
CA ARG A 123 -1.85 13.62 -35.13
C ARG A 123 -1.33 12.22 -34.81
N ILE A 124 -2.24 11.32 -34.40
CA ILE A 124 -1.89 9.93 -34.02
C ILE A 124 -1.20 9.19 -35.18
N ASN A 125 -1.58 9.47 -36.42
CA ASN A 125 -1.04 8.82 -37.63
C ASN A 125 -0.43 9.82 -38.64
N GLY A 126 -0.08 11.05 -38.24
CA GLY A 126 0.44 12.03 -39.21
C GLY A 126 0.56 13.47 -38.70
N PHE A 127 0.52 14.41 -39.64
CA PHE A 127 0.74 15.84 -39.40
C PHE A 127 -0.25 16.68 -40.23
N GLU A 128 -0.72 17.80 -39.67
CA GLU A 128 -1.64 18.77 -40.30
C GLU A 128 -1.11 20.20 -40.21
#